data_AF-A0A651F1W3-F1
#
_entry.id   AF-A0A651F1W3-F1
#
_cell.length_a   1.000
_cell.length_b   1.000
_cell.length_c   1.000
_cell.angle_alpha   90.00
_cell.angle_beta   90.00
_cell.angle_gamma   90.00
#
_symmetry.space_group_name_H-M   'P 1'
#
loop_
_entity.id
_entity.type
_entity.pdbx_description
1 polymer ?
#
loop_
_entity_poly.entity_id
_entity_poly.type
_entity_poly.pdbx_seq_one_letter_code
_entity_poly.pdbx_strand_id
1 'polypeptide(L)' 'MFGLFKKKSPKDKLEAEYRKLLEESHRLSTVNRAESDKMAAKADEVLKKIEALEKNG' A
#
# COMPACT_ATOMS: atom_id res chain seq x y z
N MET A 1 24.93 -8.37 11.89
CA MET A 1 24.10 -7.85 12.99
C MET A 1 22.63 -8.09 12.64
N PHE A 2 22.17 -9.33 12.78
CA PHE A 2 20.80 -9.77 12.50
C PHE A 2 20.03 -9.77 13.82
N GLY A 3 19.12 -8.82 14.02
CA GLY A 3 18.47 -8.66 15.32
C GLY A 3 17.15 -7.92 15.35
N LEU A 4 16.41 -7.80 14.25
CA LEU A 4 15.11 -7.11 14.25
C LEU A 4 14.04 -7.81 13.41
N PHE A 5 13.72 -9.07 13.73
CA PHE A 5 12.40 -9.60 13.40
C PHE A 5 11.37 -9.06 14.40
N LYS A 6 11.20 -7.73 14.45
CA LYS A 6 9.94 -7.17 14.97
C LYS A 6 8.85 -7.68 14.03
N LYS A 7 7.84 -8.36 14.59
CA LYS A 7 6.65 -8.74 13.82
C LYS A 7 6.18 -7.48 13.10
N LYS A 8 6.17 -7.49 11.76
CA LYS A 8 5.68 -6.36 10.97
C LYS A 8 4.35 -5.94 11.57
N SER A 9 4.29 -4.69 12.00
CA SER A 9 3.06 -4.15 12.56
C SER A 9 1.96 -4.29 11.50
N PRO A 10 0.68 -4.41 11.89
CA PRO A 10 -0.42 -4.42 10.93
C PRO A 10 -0.34 -3.21 9.98
N LYS A 11 0.15 -2.08 10.48
CA LYS A 11 0.47 -0.88 9.71
C LYS A 11 1.56 -1.11 8.66
N ASP A 12 2.71 -1.69 9.05
CA ASP A 12 3.83 -1.96 8.12
C ASP A 12 3.41 -2.87 6.95
N LYS A 13 2.48 -3.79 7.19
CA LYS A 13 1.94 -4.67 6.15
C LYS A 13 1.10 -3.88 5.14
N LEU A 14 0.22 -3.01 5.64
CA LEU A 14 -0.61 -2.15 4.79
C LEU A 14 0.23 -1.11 4.04
N GLU A 15 1.24 -0.51 4.68
CA GLU A 15 2.17 0.41 4.00
C GLU A 15 2.95 -0.28 2.88
N ALA A 16 3.39 -1.53 3.10
CA ALA A 16 4.04 -2.32 2.07
C ALA A 16 3.10 -2.67 0.91
N GLU A 17 1.83 -2.96 1.20
CA GLU A 17 0.79 -3.22 0.19
C GLU A 17 0.45 -1.96 -0.61
N TYR A 18 0.30 -0.82 0.05
CA TYR A 18 0.10 0.48 -0.58
C TYR A 18 1.21 0.82 -1.57
N ARG A 19 2.48 0.67 -1.16
CA ARG A 19 3.64 0.91 -2.05
C ARG A 19 3.64 0.00 -3.27
N LYS A 20 3.29 -1.29 -3.09
CA LYS A 20 3.20 -2.23 -4.22
C LYS A 20 2.11 -1.83 -5.21
N LEU A 21 0.93 -1.45 -4.71
CA LEU A 21 -0.18 -1.02 -5.55
C LEU A 21 0.14 0.28 -6.31
N LEU A 22 0.87 1.21 -5.70
CA LEU A 22 1.36 2.41 -6.37
C LEU A 22 2.38 2.09 -7.46
N GLU A 23 3.37 1.22 -7.19
CA GLU A 23 4.33 0.79 -8.20
C GLU A 23 3.66 0.08 -9.37
N GLU A 24 2.68 -0.79 -9.09
CA GLU A 24 1.88 -1.45 -10.13
C GLU A 24 1.03 -0.46 -10.91
N SER A 25 0.36 0.49 -10.24
CA SER A 25 -0.40 1.54 -10.91
C SER A 25 0.50 2.37 -11.83
N HIS A 26 1.69 2.74 -11.38
CA HIS A 26 2.65 3.50 -12.19
C HIS A 26 3.15 2.69 -13.39
N ARG A 27 3.48 1.40 -13.20
CA ARG A 27 3.84 0.52 -14.31
C ARG A 27 2.70 0.38 -15.32
N LEU A 28 1.50 0.13 -14.84
CA LEU A 28 0.29 -0.02 -15.66
C LEU A 28 -0.10 1.28 -16.34
N SER A 29 0.27 2.46 -15.82
CA SER A 29 -0.06 3.74 -16.46
C SER A 29 0.47 3.84 -17.89
N THR A 30 1.57 3.12 -18.18
CA THR A 30 2.21 3.06 -19.49
C THR A 30 1.63 1.98 -20.42
N VAL A 31 0.89 1.01 -19.87
CA VAL A 31 0.40 -0.18 -20.60
C VAL A 31 -1.12 -0.18 -20.70
N ASN A 32 -1.81 0.05 -19.58
CA ASN A 32 -3.25 0.01 -19.45
C ASN A 32 -3.73 1.01 -18.40
N ARG A 33 -4.23 2.15 -18.90
CA ARG A 33 -4.75 3.24 -18.06
C ARG A 33 -5.92 2.80 -17.16
N ALA A 34 -6.83 1.97 -17.68
CA ALA A 34 -8.00 1.54 -16.91
C ALA A 34 -7.62 0.63 -15.73
N GLU A 35 -6.58 -0.19 -15.89
CA GLU A 35 -6.04 -0.99 -14.78
C GLU A 35 -5.20 -0.15 -13.82
N SER A 36 -4.43 0.80 -14.33
CA SER A 36 -3.69 1.78 -13.53
C SER A 36 -4.62 2.55 -12.58
N ASP A 37 -5.74 3.05 -13.09
CA ASP A 37 -6.75 3.78 -12.31
C ASP A 37 -7.36 2.88 -11.21
N LYS A 38 -7.61 1.60 -11.50
CA LYS A 38 -8.09 0.62 -10.51
C LYS A 38 -7.06 0.37 -9.41
N MET A 39 -5.78 0.24 -9.75
CA MET A 39 -4.72 0.03 -8.75
C MET A 39 -4.49 1.27 -7.89
N ALA A 40 -4.59 2.48 -8.47
CA ALA A 40 -4.56 3.72 -7.71
C ALA A 40 -5.73 3.80 -6.71
N ALA A 41 -6.95 3.48 -7.14
CA ALA A 41 -8.11 3.44 -6.25
C ALA A 41 -7.94 2.43 -5.09
N LYS A 42 -7.37 1.25 -5.36
CA LYS A 42 -7.04 0.27 -4.30
C LYS A 42 -5.98 0.80 -3.35
N ALA A 43 -4.98 1.52 -3.85
CA ALA A 43 -3.96 2.15 -3.01
C ALA A 43 -4.61 3.17 -2.05
N ASP A 44 -5.52 4.00 -2.53
CA ASP A 44 -6.25 4.96 -1.70
C ASP A 44 -7.10 4.28 -0.61
N GLU A 45 -7.73 3.14 -0.91
CA GLU A 45 -8.45 2.35 0.10
C GLU A 45 -7.51 1.80 1.19
N VAL A 46 -6.31 1.36 0.81
CA VAL A 46 -5.29 0.91 1.77
C VAL A 46 -4.79 2.07 2.63
N LEU A 47 -4.59 3.25 2.04
CA LEU A 47 -4.22 4.46 2.77
C LEU A 47 -5.26 4.82 3.84
N LYS A 48 -6.55 4.78 3.49
CA LYS A 48 -7.64 5.00 4.46
C LYS A 48 -7.62 3.99 5.61
N LYS A 49 -7.27 2.73 5.34
CA LYS A 49 -7.13 1.70 6.39
C LYS A 49 -5.94 2.00 7.30
N ILE A 50 -4.83 2.50 6.76
CA ILE A 50 -3.66 2.93 7.54
C ILE A 50 -4.04 4.10 8.44
N GLU A 51 -4.67 5.14 7.89
CA GLU A 51 -5.13 6.31 8.65
C GLU A 51 -6.14 5.93 9.74
N ALA A 52 -7.07 5.02 9.45
CA ALA A 52 -8.03 4.53 10.43
C ALA A 52 -7.37 3.75 11.58
N LEU A 53 -6.27 3.04 11.29
CA LEU A 53 -5.48 2.35 12.32
C LEU A 53 -4.66 3.35 13.16
N GLU A 54 -4.10 4.38 12.54
CA GLU A 54 -3.37 5.44 13.26
C GLU A 54 -4.31 6.27 14.16
N LYS A 55 -5.51 6.59 13.68
CA LYS A 55 -6.47 7.41 14.42
C LYS A 55 -7.09 6.67 15.63
N ASN A 56 -7.04 5.34 15.63
CA ASN A 56 -7.54 4.49 16.71
C ASN A 56 -6.43 4.00 17.67
N GLY A 57 -5.19 4.48 17.54
CA GLY A 57 -4.06 4.13 18.41
C GLY A 57 -3.56 5.29 19.25
#